data_AF-A0A848C9U2-F1
#
_entry.id   AF-A0A848C9U2-F1
#
_cell.length_a   1.000
_cell.length_b   1.000
_cell.length_c   1.000
_cell.angle_alpha   90.00
_cell.angle_beta   90.00
_cell.angle_gamma   90.00
#
_symmetry.space_group_name_H-M   'P 1'
#
loop_
_entity.id
_entity.type
_entity.pdbx_description
1 polymer ?
#
loop_
_entity_poly.entity_id
_entity_poly.type
_entity_poly.pdbx_seq_one_letter_code
_entity_poly.pdbx_strand_id
1 'polypeptide(L)'
;MKARSRSIHLSVHIHKDPAAMAERAAHILAAACEEAVAERGVFRIALSGGQTPIPLFRLLAASDWADRLPWDKMNFFWVDERCVGPDHPDSNYGLARRELLSHVPATHFYRMRGDIDPVEAAVKYEQQIRQDFNIGPNDLPRFDFMILGMGDDGHTGSIFPNSPALAERKRLVIDQYVPERKADRLTLTLPVINNSRCCMFLVTGKEKHQVLGQVLDLLAEPTLPAQMVRPSVGDLIWVVDEAAATGQD
;
A
#
# COMPACT_ATOMS: atom_id res chain seq x y z
N MET A 1 -29.44 11.38 -12.65
CA MET A 1 -28.65 10.26 -13.20
C MET A 1 -28.60 9.17 -12.15
N LYS A 2 -29.08 7.96 -12.44
CA LYS A 2 -29.01 6.84 -11.49
C LYS A 2 -27.53 6.50 -11.26
N ALA A 3 -27.07 6.57 -10.02
CA ALA A 3 -25.73 6.15 -9.65
C ALA A 3 -25.58 4.69 -10.09
N ARG A 4 -24.64 4.40 -10.99
CA ARG A 4 -24.27 3.00 -11.25
C ARG A 4 -23.84 2.42 -9.91
N SER A 5 -24.47 1.33 -9.49
CA SER A 5 -24.01 0.53 -8.35
C SER A 5 -22.53 0.23 -8.58
N ARG A 6 -21.65 0.89 -7.82
CA ARG A 6 -20.21 0.65 -7.84
C ARG A 6 -19.98 -0.51 -6.89
N SER A 7 -20.01 -1.74 -7.41
CA SER A 7 -19.70 -2.92 -6.63
C SER A 7 -18.19 -2.96 -6.42
N ILE A 8 -17.76 -2.86 -5.15
CA ILE A 8 -16.41 -3.23 -4.75
C ILE A 8 -16.30 -4.74 -4.93
N HIS A 9 -15.26 -5.20 -5.63
CA HIS A 9 -14.95 -6.62 -5.64
C HIS A 9 -14.03 -6.90 -4.44
N LEU A 10 -14.63 -7.45 -3.38
CA LEU A 10 -13.93 -7.81 -2.15
C LEU A 10 -13.60 -9.31 -2.17
N SER A 11 -12.34 -9.66 -1.92
CA SER A 11 -11.94 -11.05 -1.63
C SER A 11 -11.13 -11.13 -0.34
N VAL A 12 -11.28 -12.24 0.38
CA VAL A 12 -10.49 -12.57 1.57
C VAL A 12 -9.84 -13.94 1.34
N HIS A 13 -8.52 -14.00 1.48
CA HIS A 13 -7.71 -15.19 1.32
C HIS A 13 -7.01 -15.49 2.65
N ILE A 14 -7.42 -16.58 3.29
CA ILE A 14 -6.84 -17.04 4.56
C ILE A 14 -5.79 -18.11 4.25
N HIS A 15 -4.59 -17.95 4.80
CA HIS A 15 -3.46 -18.84 4.58
C HIS A 15 -2.84 -19.28 5.90
N LYS A 16 -2.25 -20.47 5.90
CA LYS A 16 -1.68 -21.08 7.11
C LYS A 16 -0.64 -20.20 7.81
N ASP A 17 0.25 -19.57 7.05
CA ASP A 17 1.40 -18.85 7.57
C ASP A 17 1.84 -17.72 6.62
N PRO A 18 2.76 -16.83 7.08
CA PRO A 18 3.26 -15.72 6.26
C PRO A 18 3.94 -16.14 4.94
N ALA A 19 4.48 -17.36 4.84
CA ALA A 19 5.09 -17.84 3.60
C ALA A 19 4.02 -18.19 2.56
N ALA A 20 2.96 -18.89 2.96
CA ALA A 20 1.80 -19.17 2.10
C ALA A 20 1.08 -17.87 1.69
N MET A 21 1.01 -16.87 2.58
CA MET A 21 0.51 -15.54 2.23
C MET A 21 1.38 -14.87 1.15
N ALA A 22 2.70 -14.91 1.30
CA ALA A 22 3.63 -14.34 0.33
C ALA A 22 3.46 -14.96 -1.06
N GLU A 23 3.33 -16.30 -1.13
CA GLU A 23 3.06 -17.00 -2.39
C GLU A 23 1.74 -16.56 -3.03
N ARG A 24 0.67 -16.45 -2.25
CA ARG A 24 -0.62 -15.96 -2.76
C ARG A 24 -0.51 -14.54 -3.27
N ALA A 25 0.12 -13.66 -2.49
CA ALA A 25 0.32 -12.26 -2.79
C ALA A 25 1.16 -12.08 -4.08
N ALA A 26 2.22 -12.88 -4.25
CA ALA A 26 3.07 -12.85 -5.44
C ALA A 26 2.29 -13.23 -6.70
N HIS A 27 1.46 -14.28 -6.65
CA HIS A 27 0.61 -14.67 -7.78
C HIS A 27 -0.40 -13.59 -8.19
N ILE A 28 -1.06 -12.98 -7.22
CA ILE A 28 -2.03 -11.90 -7.48
C ILE A 28 -1.31 -10.68 -8.09
N LEU A 29 -0.18 -10.28 -7.51
CA LEU A 29 0.62 -9.16 -8.00
C LEU A 29 1.11 -9.41 -9.42
N ALA A 30 1.62 -10.61 -9.71
CA ALA A 30 2.14 -10.94 -11.03
C ALA A 30 1.05 -10.94 -12.11
N ALA A 31 -0.14 -11.44 -11.81
CA ALA A 31 -1.27 -11.36 -12.73
C ALA A 31 -1.68 -9.90 -13.01
N ALA A 32 -1.77 -9.07 -11.96
CA ALA A 32 -2.06 -7.65 -12.12
C ALA A 32 -0.95 -6.89 -12.90
N CYS A 33 0.31 -7.29 -12.69
CA CYS A 33 1.46 -6.76 -13.43
C CYS A 33 1.40 -7.12 -14.90
N GLU A 34 1.13 -8.39 -15.22
CA GLU A 34 1.00 -8.87 -16.60
C GLU A 34 -0.11 -8.11 -17.35
N GLU A 35 -1.30 -7.99 -16.73
CA GLU A 35 -2.42 -7.23 -17.29
C GLU A 35 -2.05 -5.76 -17.51
N ALA A 36 -1.46 -5.10 -16.52
CA ALA A 36 -1.10 -3.69 -16.62
C ALA A 36 -0.04 -3.43 -17.68
N VAL A 37 0.99 -4.27 -17.78
CA VAL A 37 2.03 -4.13 -18.79
C VAL A 37 1.46 -4.42 -20.18
N ALA A 38 0.60 -5.43 -20.34
CA ALA A 38 -0.04 -5.72 -21.62
C ALA A 38 -0.94 -4.57 -22.10
N GLU A 39 -1.70 -3.94 -21.20
CA GLU A 39 -2.66 -2.89 -21.57
C GLU A 39 -2.06 -1.49 -21.63
N ARG A 40 -1.09 -1.17 -20.77
CA ARG A 40 -0.59 0.19 -20.53
C ARG A 40 0.93 0.33 -20.70
N GLY A 41 1.65 -0.77 -20.88
CA GLY A 41 3.10 -0.78 -21.04
C GLY A 41 3.89 -0.49 -19.76
N VAL A 42 3.22 -0.35 -18.61
CA VAL A 42 3.82 -0.02 -17.32
C VAL A 42 2.94 -0.54 -16.19
N PHE A 43 3.56 -1.01 -15.11
CA PHE A 43 2.89 -1.39 -13.86
C PHE A 43 3.33 -0.46 -12.74
N ARG A 44 2.41 0.36 -12.24
CA ARG A 44 2.66 1.32 -11.16
C ARG A 44 2.18 0.76 -9.83
N ILE A 45 3.12 0.41 -8.96
CA ILE A 45 2.85 -0.19 -7.65
C ILE A 45 3.27 0.74 -6.52
N ALA A 46 2.43 0.86 -5.49
CA ALA A 46 2.78 1.53 -4.24
C ALA A 46 2.96 0.52 -3.09
N LEU A 47 4.06 0.64 -2.36
CA LEU A 47 4.44 -0.25 -1.27
C LEU A 47 4.19 0.40 0.11
N SER A 48 3.76 -0.39 1.06
CA SER A 48 3.82 -0.04 2.49
C SER A 48 5.00 -0.74 3.15
N GLY A 49 5.47 -0.22 4.29
CA GLY A 49 6.46 -0.91 5.11
C GLY A 49 5.86 -1.89 6.12
N GLY A 50 6.61 -2.13 7.20
CA GLY A 50 6.26 -3.10 8.24
C GLY A 50 6.89 -4.48 8.01
N GLN A 51 6.70 -5.40 8.96
CA GLN A 51 7.32 -6.73 8.90
C GLN A 51 6.55 -7.69 7.97
N THR A 52 5.23 -7.55 7.89
CA THR A 52 4.35 -8.42 7.10
C THR A 52 4.68 -8.51 5.60
N PRO A 53 5.09 -7.45 4.88
CA PRO A 53 5.47 -7.57 3.47
C PRO A 53 6.86 -8.20 3.24
N ILE A 54 7.69 -8.42 4.27
CA ILE A 54 9.06 -8.93 4.10
C ILE A 54 9.11 -10.31 3.42
N PRO A 55 8.30 -11.32 3.81
CA PRO A 55 8.30 -12.61 3.14
C PRO A 55 7.97 -12.49 1.65
N LEU A 56 7.03 -11.60 1.27
CA LEU A 56 6.72 -11.32 -0.14
C LEU A 56 7.92 -10.67 -0.85
N PHE A 57 8.55 -9.66 -0.26
CA PHE A 57 9.71 -9.00 -0.86
C PHE A 57 10.86 -9.98 -1.09
N ARG A 58 11.17 -10.82 -0.10
CA ARG A 58 12.19 -11.87 -0.23
C ARG A 58 11.83 -12.90 -1.29
N LEU A 59 10.57 -13.31 -1.37
CA LEU A 59 10.11 -14.27 -2.38
C LEU A 59 10.24 -13.71 -3.80
N LEU A 60 9.83 -12.45 -4.00
CA LEU A 60 9.98 -11.77 -5.30
C LEU A 60 11.44 -11.54 -5.69
N ALA A 61 12.34 -11.42 -4.70
CA ALA A 61 13.77 -11.29 -4.90
C ALA A 61 14.50 -12.62 -5.14
N ALA A 62 14.02 -13.72 -4.56
CA ALA A 62 14.69 -15.01 -4.54
C ALA A 62 13.76 -16.08 -5.13
N SER A 63 13.97 -16.43 -6.41
CA SER A 63 13.39 -17.59 -7.13
C SER A 63 13.19 -17.22 -8.61
N ASP A 64 12.49 -18.09 -9.35
CA ASP A 64 11.90 -17.83 -10.66
C ASP A 64 11.05 -16.55 -10.71
N TRP A 65 10.61 -15.99 -9.56
CA TRP A 65 9.89 -14.72 -9.51
C TRP A 65 10.73 -13.54 -10.03
N ALA A 66 12.03 -13.50 -9.72
CA ALA A 66 12.92 -12.45 -10.18
C ALA A 66 13.05 -12.46 -11.72
N ASP A 67 13.01 -13.63 -12.34
CA ASP A 67 13.07 -13.75 -13.81
C ASP A 67 11.69 -13.58 -14.48
N ARG A 68 10.60 -13.80 -13.74
CA ARG A 68 9.22 -13.74 -14.25
C ARG A 68 8.67 -12.33 -14.36
N LEU A 69 9.08 -11.40 -13.50
CA LEU A 69 8.52 -10.05 -13.46
C LEU A 69 9.28 -9.08 -14.40
N PRO A 70 8.56 -8.22 -15.15
CA PRO A 70 9.17 -7.25 -16.06
C PRO A 70 9.64 -5.99 -15.30
N TRP A 71 10.72 -6.10 -14.53
CA TRP A 71 11.19 -5.03 -13.62
C TRP A 71 11.45 -3.68 -14.30
N ASP A 72 11.83 -3.67 -15.58
CA ASP A 72 12.02 -2.45 -16.37
C ASP A 72 10.70 -1.69 -16.64
N LYS A 73 9.57 -2.40 -16.54
CA LYS A 73 8.20 -1.86 -16.68
C LYS A 73 7.53 -1.55 -15.36
N MET A 74 8.16 -1.87 -14.23
CA MET A 74 7.60 -1.67 -12.90
C MET A 74 8.08 -0.34 -12.32
N ASN A 75 7.15 0.55 -11.99
CA ASN A 75 7.41 1.81 -11.31
C ASN A 75 6.99 1.67 -9.85
N PHE A 76 7.96 1.74 -8.94
CA PHE A 76 7.73 1.60 -7.51
C PHE A 76 7.55 2.96 -6.83
N PHE A 77 6.50 3.02 -6.03
CA PHE A 77 6.13 4.13 -5.17
C PHE A 77 5.96 3.61 -3.75
N TRP A 78 5.80 4.52 -2.79
CA TRP A 78 5.42 4.23 -1.43
C TRP A 78 4.05 4.83 -1.11
N VAL A 79 3.27 4.08 -0.34
CA VAL A 79 1.99 4.52 0.22
C VAL A 79 2.24 5.51 1.37
N ASP A 80 3.25 5.25 2.18
CA ASP A 80 3.67 6.09 3.28
C ASP A 80 5.16 5.95 3.57
N GLU A 81 5.72 6.90 4.32
CA GLU A 81 7.11 6.86 4.76
C GLU A 81 7.31 7.60 6.08
N ARG A 82 8.31 7.16 6.82
CA ARG A 82 8.78 7.73 8.07
C ARG A 82 9.72 8.89 7.72
N CYS A 83 9.57 10.04 8.37
CA CYS A 83 10.47 11.18 8.16
C CYS A 83 11.85 10.95 8.81
N VAL A 84 12.59 9.99 8.25
CA VAL A 84 13.94 9.58 8.62
C VAL A 84 14.79 9.37 7.36
N GLY A 85 16.10 9.27 7.54
CA GLY A 85 17.03 8.97 6.44
C GLY A 85 16.76 7.62 5.76
N PRO A 86 17.12 7.44 4.48
CA PRO A 86 16.80 6.24 3.69
C PRO A 86 17.50 4.96 4.19
N ASP A 87 18.62 5.09 4.91
CA ASP A 87 19.33 3.96 5.52
C ASP A 87 18.88 3.70 6.97
N HIS A 88 17.97 4.51 7.52
CA HIS A 88 17.43 4.30 8.86
C HIS A 88 16.64 2.99 8.92
N PRO A 89 16.71 2.22 10.03
CA PRO A 89 15.99 0.95 10.18
C PRO A 89 14.48 1.08 9.91
N ASP A 90 13.90 2.22 10.32
CA ASP A 90 12.46 2.51 10.17
C ASP A 90 12.04 3.02 8.78
N SER A 91 12.96 3.24 7.83
CA SER A 91 12.55 3.67 6.48
C SER A 91 11.86 2.52 5.74
N ASN A 92 10.65 2.78 5.22
CA ASN A 92 9.92 1.88 4.34
C ASN A 92 10.67 1.69 3.01
N TYR A 93 11.26 2.74 2.46
CA TYR A 93 12.18 2.66 1.33
C TYR A 93 13.40 1.79 1.66
N GLY A 94 14.03 2.04 2.80
CA GLY A 94 15.19 1.28 3.26
C GLY A 94 14.87 -0.22 3.41
N LEU A 95 13.69 -0.56 3.93
CA LEU A 95 13.21 -1.93 4.00
C LEU A 95 13.08 -2.57 2.62
N ALA A 96 12.31 -1.94 1.71
CA ALA A 96 12.14 -2.45 0.36
C ALA A 96 13.47 -2.57 -0.40
N ARG A 97 14.41 -1.63 -0.18
CA ARG A 97 15.75 -1.70 -0.75
C ARG A 97 16.53 -2.92 -0.25
N ARG A 98 16.53 -3.18 1.06
CA ARG A 98 17.25 -4.31 1.66
C ARG A 98 16.66 -5.66 1.26
N GLU A 99 15.35 -5.75 1.20
CA GLU A 99 14.64 -7.04 1.06
C GLU A 99 14.23 -7.35 -0.39
N LEU A 100 14.18 -6.36 -1.28
CA LEU A 100 13.76 -6.53 -2.68
C LEU A 100 14.65 -5.79 -3.68
N LEU A 101 14.64 -4.45 -3.66
CA LEU A 101 15.11 -3.65 -4.79
C LEU A 101 16.63 -3.76 -5.07
N SER A 102 17.43 -4.19 -4.09
CA SER A 102 18.87 -4.43 -4.31
C SER A 102 19.18 -5.79 -4.93
N HIS A 103 18.17 -6.65 -5.09
CA HIS A 103 18.31 -8.04 -5.56
C HIS A 103 17.65 -8.29 -6.92
N VAL A 104 17.00 -7.28 -7.49
CA VAL A 104 16.27 -7.36 -8.77
C VAL A 104 16.66 -6.19 -9.66
N PRO A 105 16.57 -6.30 -11.01
CA PRO A 105 16.97 -5.24 -11.94
C PRO A 105 15.94 -4.11 -12.06
N ALA A 106 15.28 -3.71 -10.96
CA ALA A 106 14.32 -2.61 -10.95
C ALA A 106 15.04 -1.26 -11.02
N THR A 107 14.66 -0.43 -11.99
CA THR A 107 15.33 0.87 -12.23
C THR A 107 14.45 2.08 -11.94
N HIS A 108 13.13 1.89 -11.82
CA HIS A 108 12.17 2.98 -11.64
C HIS A 108 11.54 2.92 -10.25
N PHE A 109 12.12 3.66 -9.31
CA PHE A 109 11.55 3.79 -7.97
C PHE A 109 11.63 5.24 -7.48
N TYR A 110 10.51 5.71 -6.94
CA TYR A 110 10.29 7.08 -6.52
C TYR A 110 10.09 7.08 -5.02
N ARG A 111 11.16 7.30 -4.24
CA ARG A 111 11.06 7.27 -2.78
C ARG A 111 10.48 8.58 -2.24
N MET A 112 9.64 8.47 -1.21
CA MET A 112 9.35 9.62 -0.35
C MET A 112 10.64 10.06 0.37
N ARG A 113 10.90 11.37 0.40
CA ARG A 113 12.12 11.91 1.01
C ARG A 113 11.91 12.20 2.49
N GLY A 114 12.05 11.17 3.33
CA GLY A 114 12.01 11.33 4.79
C GLY A 114 13.22 12.08 5.38
N ASP A 115 14.23 12.36 4.57
CA ASP A 115 15.49 13.03 4.92
C ASP A 115 15.46 14.57 4.81
N ILE A 116 14.30 15.16 4.48
CA ILE A 116 14.11 16.61 4.34
C ILE A 116 12.88 17.07 5.12
N ASP A 117 12.60 18.38 5.09
CA ASP A 117 11.39 18.94 5.70
C ASP A 117 10.12 18.20 5.21
N PRO A 118 9.24 17.73 6.11
CA PRO A 118 8.07 16.93 5.74
C PRO A 118 7.13 17.63 4.76
N VAL A 119 6.88 18.94 4.93
CA VAL A 119 6.00 19.70 4.04
C VAL A 119 6.60 19.76 2.63
N GLU A 120 7.90 20.05 2.55
CA GLU A 120 8.65 20.04 1.29
C GLU A 120 8.65 18.64 0.64
N ALA A 121 8.85 17.58 1.43
CA ALA A 121 8.85 16.20 0.96
C ALA A 121 7.50 15.79 0.36
N ALA A 122 6.39 16.13 1.02
CA ALA A 122 5.04 15.86 0.53
C ALA A 122 4.78 16.56 -0.82
N VAL A 123 5.18 17.84 -0.95
CA VAL A 123 5.07 18.59 -2.21
C VAL A 123 5.90 17.95 -3.32
N LYS A 124 7.17 17.62 -3.06
CA LYS A 124 8.05 16.99 -4.05
C LYS A 124 7.55 15.63 -4.50
N TYR A 125 7.05 14.82 -3.57
CA TYR A 125 6.53 13.51 -3.88
C TYR A 125 5.23 13.59 -4.71
N GLU A 126 4.34 14.54 -4.36
CA GLU A 126 3.15 14.82 -5.16
C GLU A 126 3.51 15.25 -6.60
N GLN A 127 4.52 16.10 -6.77
CA GLN A 127 5.00 16.51 -8.10
C GLN A 127 5.55 15.32 -8.90
N GLN A 128 6.31 14.44 -8.26
CA GLN A 128 6.88 13.24 -8.90
C GLN A 128 5.79 12.28 -9.38
N ILE A 129 4.75 12.06 -8.56
CA ILE A 129 3.57 11.29 -8.97
C ILE A 129 2.89 11.95 -10.17
N ARG A 130 2.63 13.26 -10.13
CA ARG A 130 1.95 13.94 -11.25
C ARG A 130 2.74 13.85 -12.55
N GLN A 131 4.07 13.95 -12.48
CA GLN A 131 4.96 13.81 -13.62
C GLN A 131 4.93 12.38 -14.20
N ASP A 132 5.08 11.35 -13.37
CA ASP A 132 5.11 9.95 -13.85
C ASP A 132 3.76 9.49 -14.43
N PHE A 133 2.66 9.92 -13.81
CA PHE A 133 1.31 9.61 -14.27
C PHE A 133 0.84 10.51 -15.43
N ASN A 134 1.57 11.59 -15.73
CA ASN A 134 1.21 12.62 -16.70
C ASN A 134 -0.21 13.18 -16.47
N ILE A 135 -0.47 13.63 -15.24
CA ILE A 135 -1.79 14.10 -14.79
C ILE A 135 -1.77 15.57 -14.35
N GLY A 136 -2.89 16.26 -14.51
CA GLY A 136 -3.06 17.67 -14.14
C GLY A 136 -3.23 17.88 -12.64
N PRO A 137 -3.34 19.15 -12.17
CA PRO A 137 -3.42 19.50 -10.74
C PRO A 137 -4.62 18.93 -9.98
N ASN A 138 -5.74 18.69 -10.66
CA ASN A 138 -6.99 18.22 -10.05
C ASN A 138 -7.27 16.73 -10.30
N ASP A 139 -6.38 16.06 -11.02
CA ASP A 139 -6.51 14.65 -11.35
C ASP A 139 -5.91 13.79 -10.24
N LEU A 140 -6.47 12.58 -10.07
CA LEU A 140 -5.96 11.56 -9.17
C LEU A 140 -5.14 10.53 -9.96
N PRO A 141 -3.96 10.12 -9.46
CA PRO A 141 -3.22 9.00 -10.02
C PRO A 141 -4.01 7.72 -9.82
N ARG A 142 -4.00 6.84 -10.82
CA ARG A 142 -4.65 5.52 -10.76
C ARG A 142 -3.58 4.45 -10.77
N PHE A 143 -3.09 4.09 -9.60
CA PHE A 143 -2.14 3.00 -9.42
C PHE A 143 -2.74 1.68 -9.90
N ASP A 144 -1.89 0.80 -10.42
CA ASP A 144 -2.30 -0.56 -10.79
C ASP A 144 -2.44 -1.43 -9.54
N PHE A 145 -1.57 -1.20 -8.55
CA PHE A 145 -1.53 -2.03 -7.35
C PHE A 145 -1.03 -1.25 -6.13
N MET A 146 -1.65 -1.47 -4.98
CA MET A 146 -1.15 -0.98 -3.69
C MET A 146 -1.06 -2.13 -2.70
N ILE A 147 0.13 -2.32 -2.12
CA ILE A 147 0.31 -3.20 -0.96
C ILE A 147 0.11 -2.36 0.29
N LEU A 148 -0.86 -2.74 1.10
CA LEU A 148 -1.28 -2.05 2.32
C LEU A 148 -1.05 -2.93 3.54
N GLY A 149 -0.71 -2.29 4.66
CA GLY A 149 -0.72 -2.90 5.98
C GLY A 149 -1.88 -2.37 6.82
N MET A 150 -2.14 -3.02 7.95
CA MET A 150 -3.12 -2.60 8.94
C MET A 150 -2.51 -2.56 10.35
N GLY A 151 -2.58 -1.40 11.00
CA GLY A 151 -2.22 -1.23 12.41
C GLY A 151 -3.21 -1.88 13.38
N ASP A 152 -2.82 -2.02 14.65
CA ASP A 152 -3.69 -2.55 15.71
C ASP A 152 -4.88 -1.62 16.02
N ASP A 153 -4.73 -0.34 15.68
CA ASP A 153 -5.73 0.72 15.74
C ASP A 153 -6.50 0.89 14.42
N GLY A 154 -6.29 0.01 13.44
CA GLY A 154 -6.96 0.06 12.14
C GLY A 154 -6.41 1.12 11.18
N HIS A 155 -5.27 1.75 11.48
CA HIS A 155 -4.61 2.65 10.52
C HIS A 155 -4.08 1.88 9.29
N THR A 156 -3.94 2.59 8.17
CA THR A 156 -3.25 2.10 6.97
C THR A 156 -2.49 3.23 6.30
N GLY A 157 -1.39 2.92 5.61
CA GLY A 157 -0.35 3.91 5.33
C GLY A 157 0.07 4.60 6.63
N SER A 158 0.08 5.92 6.64
CA SER A 158 0.14 6.70 7.88
C SER A 158 -1.16 7.45 8.17
N ILE A 159 -2.32 6.98 7.72
CA ILE A 159 -3.62 7.59 8.02
C ILE A 159 -4.17 6.97 9.31
N PHE A 160 -4.11 7.71 10.43
CA PHE A 160 -4.51 7.23 11.76
C PHE A 160 -5.98 7.58 12.09
N PRO A 161 -6.64 6.80 12.98
CA PRO A 161 -7.93 7.19 13.53
C PRO A 161 -7.90 8.60 14.12
N ASN A 162 -8.97 9.37 13.93
CA ASN A 162 -9.12 10.75 14.43
C ASN A 162 -8.04 11.75 13.96
N SER A 163 -7.24 11.41 12.95
CA SER A 163 -6.23 12.32 12.40
C SER A 163 -6.81 13.25 11.32
N PRO A 164 -6.21 14.45 11.10
CA PRO A 164 -6.60 15.33 10.00
C PRO A 164 -6.51 14.68 8.61
N ALA A 165 -5.65 13.66 8.45
CA ALA A 165 -5.49 12.91 7.20
C ALA A 165 -6.81 12.28 6.71
N LEU A 166 -7.73 11.94 7.62
CA LEU A 166 -9.06 11.42 7.30
C LEU A 166 -9.93 12.40 6.52
N ALA A 167 -9.70 13.70 6.67
CA ALA A 167 -10.48 14.77 6.04
C ALA A 167 -9.84 15.29 4.73
N GLU A 168 -8.61 14.91 4.40
CA GLU A 168 -7.91 15.40 3.22
C GLU A 168 -8.56 14.88 1.92
N ARG A 169 -8.87 15.79 1.00
CA ARG A 169 -9.57 15.50 -0.27
C ARG A 169 -8.96 16.16 -1.50
N LYS A 170 -7.98 17.04 -1.33
CA LYS A 170 -7.36 17.88 -2.36
C LYS A 170 -5.95 17.43 -2.70
N ARG A 171 -5.12 17.15 -1.69
CA ARG A 171 -3.73 16.74 -1.87
C ARG A 171 -3.62 15.26 -2.22
N LEU A 172 -2.63 14.91 -3.03
CA LEU A 172 -2.31 13.50 -3.28
C LEU A 172 -1.49 12.91 -2.12
N VAL A 173 -0.62 13.76 -1.57
CA VAL A 173 0.34 13.42 -0.53
C VAL A 173 0.28 14.49 0.56
N ILE A 174 0.31 14.08 1.81
CA ILE A 174 0.42 14.97 2.95
C ILE A 174 1.54 14.53 3.89
N ASP A 175 2.15 15.51 4.55
CA ASP A 175 2.82 15.31 5.83
C ASP A 175 1.79 15.30 6.97
N GLN A 176 2.11 14.57 8.03
CA GLN A 176 1.38 14.67 9.28
C GLN A 176 2.27 14.31 10.46
N TYR A 177 2.10 15.05 11.55
CA TYR A 177 2.69 14.71 12.83
C TYR A 177 1.80 13.69 13.56
N VAL A 178 2.38 12.59 14.03
CA VAL A 178 1.67 11.53 14.78
C VAL A 178 2.04 11.64 16.26
N PRO A 179 1.17 12.21 17.13
CA PRO A 179 1.51 12.51 18.52
C PRO A 179 1.94 11.29 19.34
N GLU A 180 1.27 10.16 19.15
CA GLU A 180 1.53 8.90 19.86
C GLU A 180 2.90 8.33 19.52
N ARG A 181 3.43 8.66 18.33
CA ARG A 181 4.74 8.24 17.85
C ARG A 181 5.82 9.31 18.00
N LYS A 182 5.42 10.55 18.33
CA LYS A 182 6.28 11.73 18.38
C LYS A 182 7.13 11.89 17.12
N ALA A 183 6.53 11.66 15.97
CA ALA A 183 7.24 11.62 14.70
C ALA A 183 6.35 12.05 13.55
N ASP A 184 6.96 12.68 12.56
CA ASP A 184 6.34 12.98 11.28
C ASP A 184 6.28 11.76 10.36
N ARG A 185 5.25 11.76 9.52
CA ARG A 185 4.99 10.78 8.48
C ARG A 185 4.59 11.48 7.19
N LEU A 186 4.93 10.86 6.07
CA LEU A 186 4.39 11.18 4.75
C LEU A 186 3.40 10.09 4.38
N THR A 187 2.26 10.44 3.76
CA THR A 187 1.28 9.44 3.31
C THR A 187 0.55 9.88 2.05
N LEU A 188 0.22 8.91 1.21
CA LEU A 188 -0.85 9.04 0.23
C LEU A 188 -2.18 9.19 0.96
N THR A 189 -3.08 9.96 0.38
CA THR A 189 -4.39 10.27 0.97
C THR A 189 -5.43 9.20 0.59
N LEU A 190 -6.53 9.11 1.35
CA LEU A 190 -7.63 8.17 1.05
C LEU A 190 -8.16 8.29 -0.39
N PRO A 191 -8.35 9.50 -0.98
CA PRO A 191 -8.72 9.62 -2.38
C PRO A 191 -7.75 8.92 -3.34
N VAL A 192 -6.44 9.00 -3.10
CA VAL A 192 -5.44 8.34 -3.93
C VAL A 192 -5.51 6.82 -3.78
N ILE A 193 -5.58 6.34 -2.53
CA ILE A 193 -5.69 4.90 -2.24
C ILE A 193 -6.95 4.31 -2.88
N ASN A 194 -8.09 4.99 -2.72
CA ASN A 194 -9.38 4.54 -3.27
C ASN A 194 -9.54 4.74 -4.78
N ASN A 195 -8.56 5.36 -5.45
CA ASN A 195 -8.50 5.45 -6.89
C ASN A 195 -7.62 4.34 -7.51
N SER A 196 -6.94 3.52 -6.70
CA SER A 196 -6.18 2.35 -7.16
C SER A 196 -7.08 1.32 -7.87
N ARG A 197 -6.52 0.60 -8.84
CA ARG A 197 -7.17 -0.56 -9.48
C ARG A 197 -7.24 -1.75 -8.53
N CYS A 198 -6.22 -1.94 -7.71
CA CYS A 198 -6.17 -3.00 -6.71
C CYS A 198 -5.55 -2.46 -5.42
N CYS A 199 -6.22 -2.70 -4.29
CA CYS A 199 -5.66 -2.52 -2.95
C CYS A 199 -5.60 -3.89 -2.27
N MET A 200 -4.39 -4.36 -1.99
CA MET A 200 -4.16 -5.62 -1.28
C MET A 200 -3.63 -5.36 0.12
N PHE A 201 -4.41 -5.71 1.12
CA PHE A 201 -3.96 -5.74 2.51
C PHE A 201 -3.26 -7.06 2.81
N LEU A 202 -2.08 -6.98 3.45
CA LEU A 202 -1.41 -8.11 4.07
C LEU A 202 -1.52 -7.96 5.58
N VAL A 203 -2.12 -8.94 6.26
CA VAL A 203 -2.37 -8.90 7.71
C VAL A 203 -1.97 -10.22 8.35
N THR A 204 -1.11 -10.17 9.36
CA THR A 204 -0.61 -11.36 10.07
C THR A 204 -0.73 -11.16 11.56
N GLY A 205 -0.94 -12.25 12.30
CA GLY A 205 -0.89 -12.28 13.76
C GLY A 205 -2.26 -12.16 14.44
N LYS A 206 -2.46 -12.94 15.49
CA LYS A 206 -3.71 -13.01 16.26
C LYS A 206 -4.13 -11.69 16.89
N GLU A 207 -3.18 -10.81 17.18
CA GLU A 207 -3.44 -9.46 17.69
C GLU A 207 -4.27 -8.63 16.72
N LYS A 208 -4.27 -8.97 15.43
CA LYS A 208 -5.06 -8.30 14.40
C LYS A 208 -6.51 -8.75 14.34
N HIS A 209 -6.87 -9.86 14.99
CA HIS A 209 -8.19 -10.49 14.79
C HIS A 209 -9.37 -9.56 15.07
N GLN A 210 -9.35 -8.88 16.22
CA GLN A 210 -10.45 -8.00 16.61
C GLN A 210 -10.61 -6.82 15.64
N VAL A 211 -9.51 -6.15 15.31
CA VAL A 211 -9.53 -5.00 14.41
C VAL A 211 -9.84 -5.42 12.97
N LEU A 212 -9.37 -6.58 12.52
CA LEU A 212 -9.70 -7.16 11.21
C LEU A 212 -11.20 -7.42 11.09
N GLY A 213 -11.82 -8.00 12.13
CA GLY A 213 -13.27 -8.22 12.17
C GLY A 213 -14.06 -6.92 12.02
N GLN A 214 -13.64 -5.85 12.72
CA GLN A 214 -14.26 -4.53 12.59
C GLN A 214 -14.09 -3.93 11.19
N VAL A 215 -12.90 -4.06 10.60
CA VAL A 215 -12.62 -3.51 9.26
C VAL A 215 -13.36 -4.25 8.15
N LEU A 216 -13.55 -5.56 8.30
CA LEU A 216 -14.30 -6.39 7.35
C LEU A 216 -15.82 -6.27 7.49
N ASP A 217 -16.31 -5.64 8.56
CA ASP A 217 -17.72 -5.28 8.67
C ASP A 217 -18.05 -4.13 7.69
N LEU A 218 -18.42 -4.51 6.47
CA LEU A 218 -18.81 -3.58 5.42
C LEU A 218 -20.19 -2.95 5.64
N LEU A 219 -21.00 -3.49 6.55
CA LEU A 219 -22.33 -2.97 6.87
C LEU A 219 -22.26 -1.85 7.90
N ALA A 220 -21.24 -1.86 8.76
CA ALA A 220 -20.97 -0.80 9.71
C ALA A 220 -20.55 0.52 9.02
N GLU A 221 -20.89 1.62 9.68
CA GLU A 221 -20.37 2.94 9.33
C GLU A 221 -18.84 2.94 9.52
N PRO A 222 -18.06 3.35 8.51
CA PRO A 222 -16.62 3.19 8.59
C PRO A 222 -16.02 4.12 9.64
N THR A 223 -15.40 3.54 10.66
CA THR A 223 -14.75 4.27 11.77
C THR A 223 -13.24 4.17 11.73
N LEU A 224 -12.70 3.19 11.01
CA LEU A 224 -11.27 2.94 10.91
C LEU A 224 -10.72 3.31 9.52
N PRO A 225 -9.51 3.87 9.41
CA PRO A 225 -8.87 4.19 8.13
C PRO A 225 -8.84 3.01 7.15
N ALA A 226 -8.48 1.80 7.60
CA ALA A 226 -8.47 0.62 6.75
C ALA A 226 -9.88 0.23 6.25
N GLN A 227 -10.94 0.46 7.04
CA GLN A 227 -12.34 0.26 6.66
C GLN A 227 -12.83 1.29 5.63
N MET A 228 -12.20 2.47 5.61
CA MET A 228 -12.44 3.53 4.63
C MET A 228 -11.73 3.28 3.29
N VAL A 229 -10.85 2.27 3.21
CA VAL A 229 -10.30 1.82 1.93
C VAL A 229 -11.36 1.00 1.20
N ARG A 230 -11.99 1.64 0.23
CA ARG A 230 -13.11 1.15 -0.57
C ARG A 230 -12.91 1.62 -2.02
N PRO A 231 -12.01 0.98 -2.80
CA PRO A 231 -11.76 1.35 -4.19
C PRO A 231 -13.06 1.35 -4.99
N SER A 232 -13.42 2.49 -5.57
CA SER A 232 -14.77 2.63 -6.16
C SER A 232 -14.92 1.94 -7.52
N VAL A 233 -13.80 1.68 -8.20
CA VAL A 233 -13.68 0.88 -9.43
C VAL A 233 -12.35 0.13 -9.37
N GLY A 234 -12.36 -1.00 -8.66
CA GLY A 234 -11.18 -1.82 -8.42
C GLY A 234 -11.44 -2.96 -7.45
N ASP A 235 -10.39 -3.74 -7.19
CA ASP A 235 -10.38 -4.85 -6.26
C ASP A 235 -9.88 -4.42 -4.88
N LEU A 236 -10.55 -4.93 -3.85
CA LEU A 236 -10.08 -4.89 -2.47
C LEU A 236 -9.79 -6.32 -2.03
N ILE A 237 -8.52 -6.62 -1.80
CA ILE A 237 -8.05 -7.97 -1.50
C ILE A 237 -7.48 -7.98 -0.09
N TRP A 238 -7.91 -8.93 0.73
CA TRP A 238 -7.29 -9.22 2.02
C TRP A 238 -6.58 -10.56 1.94
N VAL A 239 -5.27 -10.56 2.15
CA VAL A 239 -4.50 -11.79 2.35
C VAL A 239 -4.10 -11.82 3.82
N VAL A 240 -4.58 -12.83 4.53
CA VAL A 240 -4.48 -12.91 5.99
C VAL A 240 -3.97 -14.28 6.41
N ASP A 241 -3.24 -14.35 7.54
CA ASP A 241 -2.90 -15.65 8.13
C ASP A 241 -4.07 -16.22 8.96
N GLU A 242 -4.02 -17.52 9.23
CA GLU A 242 -5.00 -18.20 10.08
C GLU A 242 -5.06 -17.58 11.48
N ALA A 243 -3.94 -17.10 11.99
CA ALA A 243 -3.88 -16.45 13.30
C ALA A 243 -4.69 -15.16 13.35
N ALA A 244 -4.51 -14.25 12.38
CA ALA A 244 -5.31 -13.04 12.27
C ALA A 244 -6.79 -13.36 11.98
N ALA A 245 -7.06 -14.39 11.17
CA ALA A 245 -8.43 -14.77 10.83
C ALA A 245 -9.20 -15.34 12.03
N THR A 246 -8.55 -16.13 12.88
CA THR A 246 -9.21 -16.89 13.96
C THR A 246 -8.99 -16.33 15.37
N GLY A 247 -7.97 -15.47 15.55
CA GLY A 247 -7.54 -14.99 16.87
C GLY A 247 -6.79 -16.02 17.70
N GLN A 248 -6.30 -17.10 17.08
CA GLN A 248 -5.60 -18.21 17.72
C GLN A 248 -4.17 -18.36 17.16
N ASP A 249 -3.30 -19.10 17.85
CA ASP A 249 -1.95 -19.43 17.34
C ASP A 249 -1.97 -20.63 16.40
#